data_AF-A0A9N9H5X2-F1
#
_entry.id   AF-A0A9N9H5X2-F1
#
_cell.length_a   1.000
_cell.length_b   1.000
_cell.length_c   1.000
_cell.angle_alpha   90.00
_cell.angle_beta   90.00
_cell.angle_gamma   90.00
#
_symmetry.space_group_name_H-M   'P 1'
#
loop_
_entity.id
_entity.type
_entity.pdbx_description
1 polymer ?
#
loop_
_entity_poly.entity_id
_entity_poly.type
_entity_poly.pdbx_seq_one_letter_code
_entity_poly.pdbx_strand_id
1 'polypeptide(L)'
;MPAIPKLPGTPTEYKDIVDYLKSKKIPETIYDPVAKCKFEGRCKKFELDENEILYLSAVFKNSEMVSDRRRVIPKYDVELQAGTVAVHLVKDVFRILSPPLVLQSDNGKEFKGIVKQVCETLNIRFKHGRPHHPQSQGQIERLNQTVGRGFTKLLWDRNNQLQKKD
;
A
#
# COMPACT_ATOMS: atom_id res chain seq x y z
N MET A 1 -18.02 -2.87 2.75
CA MET A 1 -16.62 -3.36 2.87
C MET A 1 -16.22 -3.28 4.33
N PRO A 2 -15.47 -4.26 4.86
CA PRO A 2 -14.94 -4.15 6.22
C PRO A 2 -14.06 -2.90 6.34
N ALA A 3 -14.12 -2.21 7.48
CA ALA A 3 -13.31 -1.02 7.71
C ALA A 3 -11.82 -1.39 7.66
N ILE A 4 -11.05 -0.67 6.84
CA ILE A 4 -9.60 -0.90 6.73
C ILE A 4 -8.96 -0.56 8.08
N PRO A 5 -8.19 -1.47 8.68
CA PRO A 5 -7.49 -1.19 9.93
C PRO A 5 -6.52 -0.02 9.78
N LYS A 6 -6.36 0.77 10.85
CA LYS A 6 -5.35 1.84 10.87
C LYS A 6 -3.94 1.24 10.77
N LEU A 7 -3.29 1.50 9.65
CA LEU A 7 -1.90 1.09 9.40
C LEU A 7 -0.93 1.79 10.36
N PRO A 8 0.22 1.18 10.67
CA PRO A 8 1.29 1.86 11.39
C PRO A 8 1.75 3.09 10.61
N GLY A 9 1.68 4.25 11.24
CA GLY A 9 2.07 5.55 10.68
C GLY A 9 3.51 5.94 10.98
N THR A 10 4.14 5.32 11.99
CA THR A 10 5.53 5.60 12.38
C THR A 10 6.41 4.35 12.38
N PRO A 11 7.74 4.49 12.21
CA PRO A 11 8.68 3.37 12.29
C PRO A 11 8.60 2.64 13.63
N THR A 12 8.47 3.38 14.73
CA THR A 12 8.33 2.81 16.07
C THR A 12 7.08 1.95 16.19
N GLU A 13 5.94 2.46 15.73
CA GLU A 13 4.67 1.74 15.80
C GLU A 13 4.67 0.47 14.94
N TYR A 14 5.32 0.50 13.77
CA TYR A 14 5.52 -0.69 12.95
C TYR A 14 6.39 -1.71 13.67
N LYS A 15 7.51 -1.27 14.23
CA LYS A 15 8.43 -2.14 14.98
C LYS A 15 7.76 -2.77 16.18
N ASP A 16 7.01 -1.99 16.96
CA ASP A 16 6.26 -2.46 18.12
C ASP A 16 5.28 -3.57 17.74
N ILE A 17 4.55 -3.42 16.62
CA ILE A 17 3.63 -4.45 16.12
C ILE A 17 4.41 -5.71 15.71
N VAL A 18 5.50 -5.56 14.95
CA VAL A 18 6.33 -6.69 14.51
C VAL A 18 6.92 -7.44 15.71
N ASP A 19 7.50 -6.73 16.67
CA ASP A 19 8.12 -7.30 17.88
C ASP A 19 7.08 -8.00 18.74
N TYR A 20 5.87 -7.43 18.88
CA TYR A 20 4.76 -8.08 19.56
C TYR A 20 4.30 -9.35 18.83
N LEU A 21 4.20 -9.33 17.50
CA LEU A 21 3.78 -10.52 16.74
C LEU A 21 4.78 -11.67 16.91
N LYS A 22 6.07 -11.38 17.00
CA LYS A 22 7.15 -12.35 17.24
C LYS A 22 7.20 -12.88 18.68
N SER A 23 7.16 -11.98 19.66
CA SER A 23 7.50 -12.30 21.05
C SER A 23 6.32 -12.32 22.02
N LYS A 24 5.15 -11.82 21.59
CA LYS A 24 3.99 -11.51 22.44
C LYS A 24 4.28 -10.55 23.60
N LYS A 25 5.39 -9.83 23.55
CA LYS A 25 5.74 -8.79 24.53
C LYS A 25 5.14 -7.46 24.12
N ILE A 26 4.45 -6.82 25.06
CA ILE A 26 3.93 -5.47 24.88
C ILE A 26 5.07 -4.46 25.07
N PRO A 27 5.18 -3.41 24.23
CA PRO A 27 6.16 -2.35 24.42
C PRO A 27 6.08 -1.70 25.81
N GLU A 28 7.23 -1.39 26.42
CA GLU A 28 7.30 -0.74 27.74
C GLU A 28 6.65 0.65 27.75
N THR A 29 6.56 1.28 26.58
CA THR A 29 5.86 2.55 26.36
C THR A 29 4.35 2.46 26.59
N ILE A 30 3.77 1.24 26.60
CA ILE A 30 2.35 0.98 26.81
C ILE A 30 2.12 0.35 28.19
N TYR A 31 1.89 1.21 29.19
CA TYR A 31 1.73 0.78 30.59
C TYR A 31 0.25 0.58 31.00
N ASP A 32 -0.65 1.42 30.50
CA ASP A 32 -2.07 1.43 30.88
C ASP A 32 -2.81 0.16 30.40
N PRO A 33 -3.63 -0.50 31.26
CA PRO A 33 -4.35 -1.73 30.90
C PRO A 33 -5.29 -1.61 29.68
N VAL A 34 -5.96 -0.47 29.50
CA VAL A 34 -6.84 -0.19 28.36
C VAL A 34 -6.00 -0.01 27.09
N ALA A 35 -4.86 0.67 27.19
CA ALA A 35 -3.93 0.86 26.08
C ALA A 35 -3.33 -0.49 25.64
N LYS A 36 -2.98 -1.37 26.58
CA LYS A 36 -2.55 -2.75 26.32
C LYS A 36 -3.60 -3.53 25.54
N CYS A 37 -4.84 -3.58 26.03
CA CYS A 37 -5.95 -4.26 25.36
C CYS A 37 -6.20 -3.72 23.93
N LYS A 38 -6.16 -2.39 23.75
CA LYS A 38 -6.28 -1.75 22.43
C LYS A 38 -5.14 -2.14 21.49
N PHE A 39 -3.90 -2.18 22.00
CA PHE A 39 -2.73 -2.55 21.22
C PHE A 39 -2.79 -4.02 20.79
N GLU A 40 -3.10 -4.93 21.70
CA GLU A 40 -3.28 -6.36 21.38
C GLU A 40 -4.39 -6.57 20.36
N GLY A 41 -5.55 -5.94 20.57
CA GLY A 41 -6.69 -6.00 19.65
C GLY A 41 -6.36 -5.44 18.26
N ARG A 42 -5.45 -4.47 18.19
CA ARG A 42 -4.92 -3.98 16.92
C ARG A 42 -3.97 -4.98 16.28
N CYS A 43 -3.04 -5.56 17.02
CA CYS A 43 -2.06 -6.52 16.52
C CYS A 43 -2.73 -7.77 15.93
N LYS A 44 -3.91 -8.19 16.44
CA LYS A 44 -4.72 -9.29 15.89
C LYS A 44 -5.17 -9.08 14.43
N LYS A 45 -5.06 -7.86 13.90
CA LYS A 45 -5.42 -7.53 12.51
C LYS A 45 -4.25 -7.70 11.55
N PHE A 46 -3.08 -8.05 12.09
CA PHE A 46 -1.85 -8.18 11.34
C PHE A 46 -1.25 -9.58 11.53
N GLU A 47 -0.47 -9.98 10.55
CA GLU A 47 0.29 -11.21 10.53
C GLU A 47 1.64 -10.99 9.86
N LEU A 48 2.62 -11.82 10.20
CA LEU A 48 3.92 -11.84 9.55
C LEU A 48 3.98 -13.02 8.56
N ASP A 49 4.70 -12.84 7.46
CA ASP A 49 5.11 -13.97 6.64
C ASP A 49 6.43 -14.58 7.13
N GLU A 50 6.92 -15.57 6.39
CA GLU A 50 8.20 -16.26 6.65
C GLU A 50 9.42 -15.33 6.61
N ASN A 51 9.31 -14.19 5.91
CA ASN A 51 10.37 -13.19 5.76
C ASN A 51 10.19 -12.01 6.71
N GLU A 52 9.34 -12.15 7.73
CA GLU A 52 9.03 -11.11 8.71
C GLU A 52 8.39 -9.84 8.11
N ILE A 53 7.76 -9.96 6.93
CA ILE A 53 7.02 -8.89 6.28
C ILE A 53 5.63 -8.81 6.91
N LEU A 54 5.20 -7.59 7.23
CA LEU A 54 3.90 -7.33 7.84
C LEU A 54 2.76 -7.32 6.80
N TYR A 55 1.69 -8.04 7.11
CA TYR A 55 0.45 -8.11 6.33
C TYR A 55 -0.74 -7.76 7.20
N LEU A 56 -1.76 -7.14 6.59
CA LEU A 56 -3.12 -7.18 7.10
C LEU A 56 -3.68 -8.60 6.90
N SER A 57 -4.17 -9.20 7.97
CA SER A 57 -4.78 -10.52 7.92
C SER A 57 -6.06 -10.50 7.09
N ALA A 58 -6.34 -11.62 6.41
CA ALA A 58 -7.60 -11.82 5.72
C ALA A 58 -8.78 -11.73 6.70
N VAL A 59 -9.85 -11.07 6.27
CA VAL A 59 -11.07 -10.90 7.07
C VAL A 59 -12.15 -11.80 6.51
N PHE A 60 -12.74 -12.61 7.39
CA PHE A 60 -13.84 -13.52 7.07
C PHE A 60 -15.12 -13.09 7.78
N LYS A 61 -16.26 -13.20 7.10
CA LYS A 61 -17.60 -13.01 7.66
C LYS A 61 -18.47 -14.18 7.20
N ASN A 62 -19.08 -14.91 8.14
CA ASN A 62 -19.89 -16.10 7.84
C ASN A 62 -19.16 -17.13 6.95
N SER A 63 -17.87 -17.38 7.25
CA SER A 63 -16.97 -18.23 6.46
C SER A 63 -16.64 -17.75 5.03
N GLU A 64 -17.16 -16.60 4.60
CA GLU A 64 -16.78 -15.97 3.33
C GLU A 64 -15.67 -14.95 3.54
N MET A 65 -14.66 -14.97 2.66
CA MET A 65 -13.59 -13.98 2.68
C MET A 65 -14.11 -12.63 2.17
N VAL A 66 -14.16 -11.64 3.06
CA VAL A 66 -14.62 -10.29 2.76
C VAL A 66 -13.48 -9.30 2.52
N SER A 67 -12.27 -9.64 2.96
CA SER A 67 -11.05 -8.95 2.58
C SER A 67 -9.91 -9.94 2.48
N ASP A 68 -9.24 -9.94 1.35
CA ASP A 68 -8.00 -10.68 1.18
C ASP A 68 -6.88 -10.09 2.05
N ARG A 69 -5.86 -10.91 2.28
CA ARG A 69 -4.59 -10.56 2.92
C ARG A 69 -3.87 -9.49 2.09
N ARG A 70 -3.31 -8.46 2.74
CA ARG A 70 -2.65 -7.34 2.03
C ARG A 70 -1.34 -6.97 2.69
N ARG A 71 -0.28 -6.83 1.90
CA ARG A 71 1.02 -6.36 2.40
C ARG A 71 0.90 -4.95 2.97
N VAL A 72 1.48 -4.72 4.14
CA VAL A 72 1.64 -3.37 4.70
C VAL A 72 2.90 -2.76 4.12
N ILE A 73 2.75 -1.61 3.48
CA ILE A 73 3.87 -0.80 2.97
C ILE A 73 3.82 0.53 3.73
N PRO A 74 4.70 0.74 4.72
CA PRO A 74 4.68 1.96 5.49
C PRO A 74 5.04 3.17 4.63
N LYS A 75 4.36 4.29 4.84
CA LYS A 75 4.56 5.50 4.01
C LYS A 75 5.97 6.09 4.13
N TYR A 76 6.62 5.87 5.27
CA TYR A 76 7.97 6.38 5.55
C TYR A 76 9.07 5.49 4.96
N ASP A 77 8.77 4.25 4.58
CA ASP A 77 9.76 3.29 4.08
C ASP A 77 9.87 3.38 2.56
N VAL A 78 10.73 4.30 2.12
CA VAL A 78 10.95 4.62 0.71
C VAL A 78 11.51 3.43 -0.06
N GLU A 79 12.42 2.66 0.53
CA GLU A 79 13.06 1.52 -0.13
C GLU A 79 12.05 0.40 -0.33
N LEU A 80 11.22 0.12 0.68
CA LEU A 80 10.14 -0.87 0.55
C LEU A 80 9.09 -0.45 -0.48
N GLN A 81 8.77 0.84 -0.54
CA GLN A 81 7.89 1.40 -1.58
C GLN A 81 8.50 1.20 -2.97
N ALA A 82 9.75 1.63 -3.17
CA ALA A 82 10.42 1.53 -4.47
C ALA A 82 10.60 0.08 -4.92
N GLY A 83 10.99 -0.81 -4.00
CA GLY A 83 11.08 -2.25 -4.26
C GLY A 83 9.73 -2.85 -4.65
N THR A 84 8.65 -2.44 -3.97
CA THR A 84 7.30 -2.92 -4.31
C THR A 84 6.84 -2.42 -5.68
N VAL A 85 7.08 -1.14 -5.99
CA VAL A 85 6.80 -0.57 -7.32
C VAL A 85 7.55 -1.33 -8.41
N ALA A 86 8.85 -1.60 -8.20
CA ALA A 86 9.67 -2.32 -9.15
C ALA A 86 9.17 -3.75 -9.41
N VAL A 87 8.78 -4.47 -8.35
CA VAL A 87 8.19 -5.82 -8.47
C VAL A 87 6.93 -5.79 -9.32
N HIS A 88 6.01 -4.87 -9.06
CA HIS A 88 4.76 -4.76 -9.81
C HIS A 88 4.97 -4.28 -11.26
N LEU A 89 5.89 -3.36 -11.50
CA LEU A 89 6.26 -2.95 -12.86
C LEU A 89 6.72 -4.15 -13.69
N VAL A 90 7.60 -4.99 -13.14
CA VAL A 90 8.12 -6.16 -13.87
C VAL A 90 7.05 -7.25 -14.01
N LYS A 91 6.41 -7.64 -12.90
CA LYS A 91 5.51 -8.80 -12.87
C LYS A 91 4.16 -8.56 -13.51
N ASP A 92 3.59 -7.37 -13.33
CA ASP A 92 2.19 -7.10 -13.70
C ASP A 92 2.08 -6.22 -14.94
N VAL A 93 3.05 -5.33 -15.19
CA VAL A 93 2.99 -4.39 -16.32
C VAL A 93 3.84 -4.88 -17.49
N PHE A 94 5.16 -4.98 -17.30
CA PHE A 94 6.11 -5.33 -18.37
C PHE A 94 5.91 -6.76 -18.85
N ARG A 95 5.49 -7.69 -17.97
CA ARG A 95 5.12 -9.03 -18.38
C ARG A 95 3.97 -9.05 -19.41
N ILE A 96 3.00 -8.14 -19.28
CA ILE A 96 1.81 -8.11 -20.12
C ILE A 96 2.05 -7.25 -21.37
N LEU A 97 2.64 -6.06 -21.20
CA LEU A 97 2.77 -5.04 -22.23
C LEU A 97 4.17 -4.98 -22.87
N SER A 98 5.09 -5.86 -22.44
CA SER A 98 6.53 -5.76 -22.67
C SER A 98 7.16 -4.51 -22.00
N PRO A 99 8.48 -4.53 -21.71
CA PRO A 99 9.19 -3.35 -21.25
C PRO A 99 9.11 -2.21 -22.30
N PRO A 100 8.74 -0.98 -21.90
CA PRO A 100 8.66 0.15 -22.83
C PRO A 100 10.06 0.68 -23.17
N LEU A 101 10.18 1.40 -24.30
CA LEU A 101 11.42 2.12 -24.65
C LEU A 101 11.70 3.33 -23.75
N VAL A 102 10.65 3.92 -23.20
CA VAL A 102 10.72 5.10 -22.33
C VAL A 102 9.70 4.91 -21.20
N LEU A 103 10.15 5.06 -19.96
CA LEU A 103 9.28 5.14 -18.79
C LEU A 103 9.39 6.55 -18.21
N GLN A 104 8.24 7.20 -17.97
CA GLN A 104 8.20 8.54 -17.39
C GLN A 104 7.47 8.50 -16.05
N SER A 105 8.08 9.07 -15.00
CA SER A 105 7.47 9.25 -13.68
C SER A 105 7.59 10.69 -13.20
N ASP A 106 6.92 11.00 -12.09
CA ASP A 106 7.24 12.19 -11.31
C ASP A 106 8.52 11.99 -10.48
N ASN A 107 8.85 12.96 -9.63
CA ASN A 107 10.02 12.93 -8.76
C ASN A 107 9.76 12.24 -7.40
N GLY A 108 8.71 11.41 -7.31
CA GLY A 108 8.39 10.58 -6.16
C GLY A 108 9.59 9.73 -5.73
N LYS A 109 9.70 9.47 -4.42
CA LYS A 109 10.84 8.72 -3.88
C LYS A 109 10.74 7.23 -4.21
N GLU A 110 9.51 6.73 -4.35
CA GLU A 110 9.18 5.37 -4.77
C GLU A 110 9.60 5.04 -6.21
N PHE A 111 9.89 6.05 -7.04
CA PHE A 111 10.36 5.85 -8.42
C PHE A 111 11.88 5.99 -8.56
N LYS A 112 12.59 6.16 -7.45
CA LYS A 112 14.05 6.26 -7.40
C LYS A 112 14.65 4.92 -6.95
N GLY A 113 15.98 4.87 -6.85
CA GLY A 113 16.70 3.68 -6.35
C GLY A 113 16.44 2.46 -7.22
N ILE A 114 15.82 1.43 -6.64
CA ILE A 114 15.56 0.12 -7.28
C ILE A 114 14.80 0.26 -8.61
N VAL A 115 13.80 1.15 -8.73
CA VAL A 115 13.05 1.32 -9.99
C VAL A 115 13.97 1.79 -11.11
N LYS A 116 14.91 2.69 -10.80
CA LYS A 116 15.92 3.16 -11.76
C LYS A 116 16.85 2.02 -12.19
N GLN A 117 17.33 1.21 -11.24
CA GLN A 117 18.19 0.05 -11.52
C GLN A 117 17.49 -0.98 -12.42
N VAL A 118 16.20 -1.24 -12.20
CA VAL A 118 15.39 -2.10 -13.07
C VAL A 118 15.29 -1.53 -14.48
N CYS A 119 15.05 -0.22 -14.62
CA CYS A 119 15.01 0.43 -15.93
C CYS A 119 16.35 0.33 -16.66
N GLU A 120 17.46 0.56 -15.96
CA GLU A 120 18.81 0.43 -16.52
C GLU A 120 19.10 -1.00 -16.98
N THR A 121 18.71 -2.00 -16.18
CA THR A 121 18.88 -3.43 -16.50
C THR A 121 18.08 -3.85 -17.74
N LEU A 122 16.88 -3.29 -17.91
CA LEU A 122 16.00 -3.58 -19.04
C LEU A 122 16.21 -2.65 -20.25
N ASN A 123 17.26 -1.82 -20.22
CA ASN A 123 17.58 -0.84 -21.26
C ASN A 123 16.42 0.14 -21.57
N ILE A 124 15.67 0.51 -20.54
CA ILE A 124 14.55 1.46 -20.60
C ILE A 124 15.09 2.86 -20.34
N ARG A 125 14.74 3.82 -21.21
CA ARG A 125 15.08 5.23 -20.97
C ARG A 125 14.15 5.81 -19.91
N PHE A 126 14.64 5.92 -18.69
CA PHE A 126 13.86 6.46 -17.58
C PHE A 126 13.94 7.99 -17.53
N LYS A 127 12.78 8.66 -17.58
CA LYS A 127 12.65 10.12 -17.56
C LYS A 127 11.86 10.58 -16.34
N HIS A 128 12.41 11.51 -15.58
CA HIS A 128 11.64 12.20 -14.56
C HIS A 128 11.02 13.46 -15.15
N GLY A 129 9.77 13.76 -14.77
CA GLY A 129 9.15 15.04 -15.07
C GLY A 129 9.99 16.19 -14.50
N ARG A 130 10.05 17.32 -15.21
CA ARG A 130 10.72 18.50 -14.68
C ARG A 130 9.98 19.00 -13.44
N PRO A 131 10.70 19.41 -12.37
CA PRO A 131 10.08 20.10 -11.25
C PRO A 131 9.27 21.30 -11.75
N HIS A 132 8.04 21.46 -11.25
CA HIS A 132 7.15 22.58 -11.58
C HIS A 132 6.67 22.68 -13.05
N HIS A 133 6.63 21.58 -13.81
CA HIS A 133 6.04 21.52 -15.16
C HIS A 133 4.79 20.62 -15.25
N PRO A 134 3.64 21.06 -14.70
CA PRO A 134 2.40 20.29 -14.64
C PRO A 134 1.84 19.93 -16.03
N GLN A 135 2.17 20.66 -17.10
CA GLN A 135 1.69 20.32 -18.46
C GLN A 135 2.17 18.94 -18.95
N SER A 136 3.39 18.53 -18.60
CA SER A 136 3.94 17.22 -19.00
C SER A 136 3.35 16.04 -18.22
N GLN A 137 2.72 16.33 -17.07
CA GLN A 137 2.09 15.34 -16.18
C GLN A 137 0.56 15.43 -16.18
N GLY A 138 0.01 16.50 -16.75
CA GLY A 138 -1.42 16.83 -16.69
C GLY A 138 -2.34 15.84 -17.40
N GLN A 139 -1.82 14.98 -18.29
CA GLN A 139 -2.59 13.86 -18.83
C GLN A 139 -2.79 12.75 -17.78
N ILE A 140 -1.72 12.35 -17.11
CA ILE A 140 -1.77 11.34 -16.03
C ILE A 140 -2.55 11.88 -14.83
N GLU A 141 -2.36 13.14 -14.46
CA GLU A 141 -3.15 13.76 -13.39
C GLU A 141 -4.64 13.77 -13.70
N ARG A 142 -5.03 14.14 -14.94
CA ARG A 142 -6.45 14.11 -15.35
C ARG A 142 -7.01 12.70 -15.40
N LEU A 143 -6.24 11.72 -15.86
CA LEU A 143 -6.63 10.32 -15.82
C LEU A 143 -6.88 9.87 -14.37
N ASN A 144 -5.95 10.14 -13.46
CA ASN A 144 -6.07 9.78 -12.05
C ASN A 144 -7.30 10.45 -11.40
N GLN A 145 -7.57 11.72 -11.71
CA GLN A 145 -8.79 12.40 -11.26
C GLN A 145 -10.06 11.74 -11.81
N THR A 146 -10.06 11.35 -13.08
CA THR A 146 -11.21 10.71 -13.73
C THR A 146 -11.50 9.35 -13.10
N VAL A 147 -10.47 8.54 -12.89
CA VAL A 147 -10.54 7.25 -12.22
C VAL A 147 -11.05 7.42 -10.78
N GLY A 148 -10.49 8.38 -10.02
CA GLY A 148 -10.92 8.68 -8.67
C GLY A 148 -12.39 9.08 -8.58
N ARG A 149 -12.87 9.95 -9.47
CA ARG A 149 -14.29 10.33 -9.56
C ARG A 149 -15.18 9.13 -9.90
N GLY A 150 -14.73 8.28 -10.82
CA GLY A 150 -15.43 7.04 -11.17
C GLY A 150 -15.63 6.13 -9.96
N PHE A 151 -14.57 5.89 -9.18
CA PHE A 151 -14.67 5.10 -7.95
C PHE A 151 -15.61 5.73 -6.92
N THR A 152 -15.50 7.04 -6.68
CA THR A 152 -16.39 7.73 -5.74
C THR A 152 -17.86 7.56 -6.12
N LYS A 153 -18.18 7.70 -7.41
CA LYS A 153 -19.55 7.50 -7.91
C LYS A 153 -20.02 6.06 -7.68
N LEU A 154 -19.22 5.07 -8.07
CA LEU A 154 -19.56 3.65 -7.89
C LEU A 154 -19.78 3.28 -6.42
N LEU A 155 -18.95 3.80 -5.51
CA LEU A 155 -19.09 3.58 -4.08
C LEU A 155 -20.37 4.22 -3.52
N TRP A 156 -20.71 5.41 -3.99
CA TRP A 156 -21.92 6.13 -3.58
C TRP A 156 -23.19 5.41 -4.04
N ASP A 157 -23.23 4.99 -5.31
CA ASP A 157 -24.35 4.23 -5.88
C ASP A 157 -24.58 2.92 -5.12
N ARG A 158 -23.49 2.19 -4.77
CA ARG A 158 -23.56 0.96 -3.99
C ARG A 158 -24.12 1.18 -2.58
N ASN A 159 -23.69 2.22 -1.88
CA ASN A 159 -24.18 2.52 -0.53
C ASN A 159 -25.67 2.91 -0.55
N ASN A 160 -26.10 3.69 -1.54
CA ASN A 160 -27.51 4.08 -1.68
C ASN A 160 -28.42 2.89 -2.03
N GLN A 161 -27.93 1.92 -2.80
CA GLN A 161 -28.66 0.67 -3.08
C GLN A 161 -28.82 -0.20 -1.82
N LEU A 162 -27.83 -0.19 -0.91
CA LEU A 162 -27.92 -0.91 0.36
C LEU A 162 -28.93 -0.26 1.32
N GLN A 163 -29.00 1.08 1.36
CA GLN A 163 -29.96 1.81 2.21
C GLN A 163 -31.41 1.74 1.73
N LYS A 164 -31.66 1.35 0.47
CA LYS A 164 -33.01 1.15 -0.08
C LYS A 164 -33.54 -0.28 0.11
N LYS A 165 -32.75 -1.18 0.69
CA LYS A 165 -33.09 -2.59 0.92
C LYS A 165 -33.46 -2.91 2.38
N ASP A 166 -33.46 -1.89 3.23
CA ASP A 166 -34.02 -1.91 4.60
C ASP A 166 -35.40 -1.24 4.58
#